data_AF-A0A524M161-F1
#
_entry.id   AF-A0A524M161-F1
#
_cell.length_a   1.000
_cell.length_b   1.000
_cell.length_c   1.000
_cell.angle_alpha   90.00
_cell.angle_beta   90.00
_cell.angle_gamma   90.00
#
_symmetry.space_group_name_H-M   'P 1'
#
loop_
_entity.id
_entity.type
_entity.pdbx_description
1 polymer ?
#
loop_
_entity_poly.entity_id
_entity_poly.type
_entity_poly.pdbx_seq_one_letter_code
_entity_poly.pdbx_strand_id
1 'polypeptide(L)'
;MNTTGRVTLVLAAAVLMAAGCATYAERTDQVNKHFISGRLEQAYSALQSNKTSLEPRNSLLHHLNLGTLSHHLENYEQSNAEFEVAYDLAEETRLNIGEIVLAQMTNPEVAQYRGEDFEFVLLHYYKVLNFLSMNDIDGALVEVRRINIRLAEINSGYGQHSNRYAVDAFALNVSGMLYEALGEYNDAFIAYRNAYEAYVQVYAPLFDIAPPEQLKLDVIRTAALSGLTDERLYYESLFNLEYEPDPPEYGSVIVLWHSGLGPVKAESSINLVVVEGAGGGLAFVNRDLGISVPFAAASSGQKG
;
A
#
# COMPACT_ATOMS: atom_id res chain seq x y z
N MET A 1 21.49 49.07 18.38
CA MET A 1 20.37 48.23 17.89
C MET A 1 19.31 48.19 18.96
N ASN A 2 18.15 48.82 18.71
CA ASN A 2 17.09 48.97 19.70
C ASN A 2 16.47 47.61 20.07
N THR A 3 16.13 47.45 21.35
CA THR A 3 15.47 46.26 21.93
C THR A 3 14.20 45.86 21.17
N THR A 4 13.44 46.85 20.68
CA THR A 4 12.28 46.66 19.80
C THR A 4 12.65 45.95 18.50
N GLY A 5 13.74 46.32 17.84
CA GLY A 5 14.18 45.69 16.59
C GLY A 5 14.66 44.25 16.77
N ARG A 6 15.19 43.89 17.95
CA ARG A 6 15.54 42.50 18.29
C ARG A 6 14.31 41.63 18.50
N VAL A 7 13.28 42.16 19.16
CA VAL A 7 12.02 41.43 19.38
C VAL A 7 11.28 41.19 18.06
N THR A 8 11.24 42.17 17.15
CA THR A 8 10.61 42.00 15.83
C THR A 8 11.35 40.97 14.97
N LEU A 9 12.69 40.92 15.05
CA LEU A 9 13.51 39.98 14.27
C LEU A 9 13.40 38.54 14.80
N VAL A 10 13.29 38.38 16.12
CA VAL A 10 13.01 37.08 16.76
C VAL A 10 11.58 36.60 16.46
N LEU A 11 10.58 37.48 16.49
CA LEU A 11 9.21 37.14 16.10
C LEU A 11 9.12 36.77 14.61
N ALA A 12 9.78 37.52 13.73
CA ALA A 12 9.81 37.22 12.30
C ALA A 12 10.51 35.88 12.02
N ALA A 13 11.62 35.59 12.71
CA ALA A 13 12.29 34.30 12.61
C ALA A 13 11.44 33.14 13.18
N ALA A 14 10.71 33.36 14.27
CA ALA A 14 9.79 32.37 14.84
C ALA A 14 8.58 32.09 13.92
N VAL A 15 8.03 33.12 13.27
CA VAL A 15 6.95 32.97 12.27
C VAL A 15 7.45 32.27 11.00
N LEU A 16 8.68 32.56 10.56
CA LEU A 16 9.31 31.86 9.43
C LEU A 16 9.62 30.39 9.76
N MET A 17 9.99 30.06 11.00
CA MET A 17 10.17 28.67 11.44
C MET A 17 8.85 27.92 11.60
N ALA A 18 7.76 28.59 12.01
CA ALA A 18 6.44 27.97 12.11
C ALA A 18 5.77 27.65 10.75
N ALA A 19 6.19 28.32 9.66
CA ALA A 19 5.65 28.07 8.32
C ALA A 19 6.20 26.78 7.66
N GLY A 20 7.22 26.14 8.26
CA GLY A 20 7.87 24.94 7.71
C GLY A 20 7.25 23.60 8.11
N CYS A 21 6.42 23.57 9.16
CA CYS A 21 6.02 22.31 9.82
C CYS A 21 4.80 21.60 9.22
N ALA A 22 4.29 22.02 8.05
CA ALA A 22 3.17 21.33 7.44
C ALA A 22 3.58 19.93 6.95
N THR A 23 2.84 18.90 7.36
CA THR A 23 3.06 17.51 6.93
C THR A 23 2.69 17.30 5.45
N TYR A 24 3.13 16.20 4.84
CA TYR A 24 2.71 15.88 3.46
C TYR A 24 1.19 15.86 3.32
N ALA A 25 0.48 15.24 4.28
CA ALA A 25 -0.98 15.15 4.28
C ALA A 25 -1.67 16.53 4.37
N GLU A 26 -1.15 17.44 5.19
CA GLU A 26 -1.64 18.82 5.25
C GLU A 26 -1.38 19.58 3.95
N ARG A 27 -0.26 19.28 3.27
CA ARG A 27 0.11 19.91 1.99
C ARG A 27 -0.63 19.33 0.79
N THR A 28 -1.17 18.11 0.88
CA THR A 28 -1.99 17.48 -0.17
C THR A 28 -3.48 17.51 0.13
N ASP A 29 -3.92 18.10 1.24
CA ASP A 29 -5.34 18.26 1.59
C ASP A 29 -6.17 18.90 0.47
N GLN A 30 -5.64 19.92 -0.21
CA GLN A 30 -6.34 20.52 -1.35
C GLN A 30 -6.48 19.55 -2.53
N VAL A 31 -5.43 18.78 -2.84
CA VAL A 31 -5.47 17.74 -3.88
C VAL A 31 -6.56 16.72 -3.55
N ASN A 32 -6.58 16.23 -2.31
CA ASN A 32 -7.57 15.27 -1.80
C ASN A 32 -9.01 15.82 -1.87
N LYS A 33 -9.21 17.09 -1.51
CA LYS A 33 -10.51 17.77 -1.64
C LYS A 33 -10.96 17.88 -3.09
N HIS A 34 -10.05 18.20 -4.00
CA HIS A 34 -10.36 18.21 -5.43
C HIS A 34 -10.72 16.81 -5.92
N PHE A 35 -9.95 15.79 -5.56
CA PHE A 35 -10.17 14.39 -5.92
C PHE A 35 -11.56 13.88 -5.47
N ILE A 36 -11.88 13.97 -4.17
CA ILE A 36 -13.18 13.49 -3.64
C ILE A 36 -14.37 14.22 -4.29
N SER A 37 -14.18 15.49 -4.66
CA SER A 37 -15.23 16.29 -5.30
C SER A 37 -15.39 16.07 -6.81
N GLY A 38 -14.65 15.12 -7.40
CA GLY A 38 -14.64 14.85 -8.85
C GLY A 38 -13.92 15.91 -9.69
N ARG A 39 -13.19 16.83 -9.05
CA ARG A 39 -12.41 17.90 -9.70
C ARG A 39 -11.01 17.39 -10.06
N LEU A 40 -10.95 16.35 -10.88
CA LEU A 40 -9.72 15.59 -11.15
C LEU A 40 -8.64 16.43 -11.84
N GLU A 41 -9.01 17.26 -12.82
CA GLU A 41 -8.08 18.17 -13.50
C GLU A 41 -7.44 19.18 -12.55
N GLN A 42 -8.23 19.72 -11.62
CA GLN A 42 -7.72 20.61 -10.59
C GLN A 42 -6.82 19.87 -9.59
N ALA A 43 -7.17 18.63 -9.23
CA ALA A 43 -6.33 17.80 -8.35
C ALA A 43 -4.98 17.51 -9.01
N TYR A 44 -4.98 17.11 -10.29
CA TYR A 44 -3.78 16.85 -11.07
C TYR A 44 -2.90 18.10 -11.20
N SER A 45 -3.47 19.24 -11.60
CA SER A 45 -2.73 20.50 -11.71
C SER A 45 -2.14 20.96 -10.37
N ALA A 46 -2.90 20.79 -9.27
CA ALA A 46 -2.44 21.14 -7.93
C ALA A 46 -1.31 20.22 -7.46
N LEU A 47 -1.35 18.92 -7.79
CA LEU A 47 -0.31 17.97 -7.45
C LEU A 47 0.97 18.21 -8.26
N GLN A 48 0.85 18.41 -9.58
CA GLN A 48 1.99 18.63 -10.47
C GLN A 48 2.77 19.92 -10.13
N SER A 49 2.06 20.98 -9.73
CA SER A 49 2.67 22.26 -9.36
C SER A 49 3.24 22.32 -7.94
N ASN A 50 3.03 21.26 -7.14
CA ASN A 50 3.47 21.21 -5.75
C ASN A 50 4.97 20.90 -5.65
N LYS A 51 5.79 21.95 -5.48
CA LYS A 51 7.25 21.82 -5.34
C LYS A 51 7.70 20.97 -4.15
N THR A 52 6.86 20.77 -3.12
CA THR A 52 7.19 19.98 -1.93
C THR A 52 6.95 18.48 -2.14
N SER A 53 6.04 18.08 -3.04
CA SER A 53 5.89 16.66 -3.42
C SER A 53 7.03 16.18 -4.33
N LEU A 54 7.74 17.11 -4.96
CA LEU A 54 8.97 16.84 -5.74
C LEU A 54 10.22 16.69 -4.87
N GLU A 55 10.13 16.85 -3.54
CA GLU A 55 11.27 16.54 -2.68
C GLU A 55 11.59 15.04 -2.74
N PRO A 56 12.88 14.64 -2.78
CA PRO A 56 13.25 13.22 -2.90
C PRO A 56 12.56 12.31 -1.87
N ARG A 57 12.34 12.83 -0.66
CA ARG A 57 11.69 12.11 0.43
C ARG A 57 10.22 11.73 0.16
N ASN A 58 9.54 12.46 -0.73
CA ASN A 58 8.12 12.26 -1.06
C ASN A 58 7.91 11.79 -2.50
N SER A 59 8.99 11.58 -3.26
CA SER A 59 8.95 11.31 -4.69
C SER A 59 8.07 10.10 -5.02
N LEU A 60 8.24 9.00 -4.28
CA LEU A 60 7.43 7.79 -4.45
C LEU A 60 5.92 8.10 -4.36
N LEU A 61 5.49 8.75 -3.28
CA LEU A 61 4.09 9.06 -3.04
C LEU A 61 3.54 10.07 -4.06
N HIS A 62 4.38 10.98 -4.55
CA HIS A 62 4.02 11.90 -5.62
C HIS A 62 3.68 11.16 -6.92
N HIS A 63 4.55 10.24 -7.35
CA HIS A 63 4.34 9.45 -8.57
C HIS A 63 3.18 8.47 -8.45
N LEU A 64 2.98 7.84 -7.28
CA LEU A 64 1.78 7.02 -7.02
C LEU A 64 0.50 7.84 -7.20
N ASN A 65 0.44 9.03 -6.60
CA ASN A 65 -0.74 9.89 -6.69
C ASN A 65 -0.97 10.45 -8.11
N LEU A 66 0.09 10.82 -8.84
CA LEU A 66 -0.01 11.23 -10.24
C LEU A 66 -0.51 10.08 -11.12
N GLY A 67 0.04 8.88 -10.94
CA GLY A 67 -0.41 7.67 -11.63
C GLY A 67 -1.90 7.42 -11.43
N THR A 68 -2.40 7.47 -10.19
CA THR A 68 -3.82 7.31 -9.88
C THR A 68 -4.69 8.42 -10.48
N LEU A 69 -4.28 9.69 -10.38
CA LEU A 69 -5.02 10.80 -10.99
C LEU A 69 -5.08 10.68 -12.51
N SER A 70 -3.96 10.34 -13.16
CA SER A 70 -3.90 10.11 -14.60
C SER A 70 -4.80 8.95 -15.03
N HIS A 71 -4.87 7.86 -14.26
CA HIS A 71 -5.81 6.75 -14.53
C HIS A 71 -7.26 7.25 -14.54
N HIS A 72 -7.67 8.00 -13.52
CA HIS A 72 -9.03 8.53 -13.41
C HIS A 72 -9.34 9.66 -14.42
N LEU A 73 -8.31 10.28 -14.99
CA LEU A 73 -8.42 11.21 -16.12
C LEU A 73 -8.37 10.48 -17.48
N GLU A 74 -8.35 9.15 -17.51
CA GLU A 74 -8.24 8.31 -18.70
C GLU A 74 -6.94 8.54 -19.51
N ASN A 75 -5.94 9.16 -18.88
CA ASN A 75 -4.60 9.37 -19.43
C ASN A 75 -3.73 8.14 -19.11
N TYR A 76 -4.11 6.98 -19.66
CA TYR A 76 -3.55 5.67 -19.30
C TYR A 76 -2.05 5.54 -19.56
N GLU A 77 -1.55 6.11 -20.67
CA GLU A 77 -0.11 6.13 -20.98
C GLU A 77 0.69 6.91 -19.92
N GLN A 78 0.22 8.11 -19.55
CA GLN A 78 0.85 8.91 -18.49
C GLN A 78 0.77 8.17 -17.16
N SER A 79 -0.39 7.59 -16.85
CA SER A 79 -0.58 6.81 -15.63
C SER A 79 0.45 5.68 -15.51
N ASN A 80 0.64 4.91 -16.58
CA ASN A 80 1.65 3.85 -16.64
C ASN A 80 3.07 4.38 -16.49
N ALA A 81 3.40 5.53 -17.10
CA ALA A 81 4.72 6.14 -16.96
C ALA A 81 5.00 6.57 -15.51
N GLU A 82 4.04 7.22 -14.85
CA GLU A 82 4.16 7.63 -13.44
C GLU A 82 4.31 6.41 -12.51
N PHE A 83 3.53 5.35 -12.74
CA PHE A 83 3.64 4.12 -11.96
C PHE A 83 4.96 3.36 -12.20
N GLU A 84 5.55 3.42 -13.39
CA GLU A 84 6.88 2.82 -13.62
C GLU A 84 7.97 3.59 -12.88
N VAL A 85 7.91 4.93 -12.86
CA VAL A 85 8.82 5.74 -12.04
C VAL A 85 8.65 5.41 -10.54
N ALA A 86 7.41 5.26 -10.06
CA ALA A 86 7.13 4.86 -8.68
C ALA A 86 7.70 3.46 -8.38
N TYR A 87 7.56 2.52 -9.30
CA TYR A 87 8.12 1.17 -9.19
C TYR A 87 9.65 1.19 -9.06
N ASP A 88 10.35 1.95 -9.93
CA ASP A 88 11.80 2.08 -9.89
C ASP A 88 12.29 2.69 -8.57
N LEU A 89 11.63 3.75 -8.08
CA LEU A 89 11.94 4.38 -6.79
C LEU A 89 11.77 3.42 -5.60
N ALA A 90 10.75 2.55 -5.66
CA ALA A 90 10.50 1.55 -4.64
C ALA A 90 11.61 0.48 -4.61
N GLU A 91 12.01 0.00 -5.78
CA GLU A 91 13.08 -0.99 -5.92
C GLU A 91 14.44 -0.45 -5.47
N GLU A 92 14.77 0.79 -5.82
CA GLU A 92 15.99 1.46 -5.33
C GLU A 92 16.00 1.59 -3.80
N THR A 93 14.86 1.96 -3.20
CA THR A 93 14.73 2.09 -1.74
C THR A 93 14.90 0.74 -1.06
N ARG A 94 14.39 -0.34 -1.66
CA ARG A 94 14.51 -1.72 -1.16
C ARG A 94 15.95 -2.23 -1.14
N LEU A 95 16.77 -1.84 -2.13
CA LEU A 95 18.18 -2.25 -2.17
C LEU A 95 19.05 -1.54 -1.13
N ASN A 96 18.62 -0.38 -0.64
CA ASN A 96 19.42 0.50 0.24
C ASN A 96 18.99 0.47 1.72
N ILE A 97 18.21 -0.55 2.14
CA ILE A 97 17.58 -0.66 3.48
C ILE A 97 18.56 -0.39 4.65
N GLY A 98 19.80 -0.85 4.57
CA GLY A 98 20.79 -0.73 5.66
C GLY A 98 21.25 0.71 5.93
N GLU A 99 21.47 1.51 4.88
CA GLU A 99 21.95 2.90 5.01
C GLU A 99 20.84 3.85 5.49
N ILE A 100 19.60 3.56 5.10
CA ILE A 100 18.42 4.39 5.43
C ILE A 100 18.02 4.23 6.91
N VAL A 101 18.17 3.03 7.50
CA VAL A 101 17.89 2.80 8.93
C VAL A 101 18.81 3.65 9.82
N LEU A 102 20.10 3.77 9.48
CA LEU A 102 21.05 4.57 10.24
C LEU A 102 20.74 6.08 10.17
N ALA A 103 20.30 6.57 9.01
CA ALA A 103 19.91 7.97 8.82
C ALA A 103 18.62 8.32 9.60
N GLN A 104 17.64 7.41 9.64
CA GLN A 104 16.36 7.65 10.33
C GLN A 104 16.50 7.71 11.86
N MET A 105 17.44 6.98 12.45
CA MET A 105 17.72 7.06 13.89
C MET A 105 18.42 8.37 14.28
N THR A 106 19.11 9.01 13.34
CA THR A 106 19.90 10.23 13.59
C THR A 106 19.15 11.50 13.23
N ASN A 107 18.24 11.47 12.25
CA ASN A 107 17.34 12.58 11.94
C ASN A 107 15.97 12.10 11.37
N PRO A 108 14.88 12.17 12.15
CA PRO A 108 13.55 11.76 11.70
C PRO A 108 13.01 12.59 10.52
N GLU A 109 13.43 13.85 10.36
CA GLU A 109 12.99 14.70 9.24
C GLU A 109 13.56 14.24 7.89
N VAL A 110 14.61 13.41 7.87
CA VAL A 110 15.27 12.92 6.64
C VAL A 110 14.64 11.60 6.14
N ALA A 111 13.72 11.02 6.90
CA ALA A 111 13.09 9.76 6.54
C ALA A 111 12.27 9.89 5.24
N GLN A 112 12.71 9.21 4.19
CA GLN A 112 11.98 9.08 2.92
C GLN A 112 10.78 8.16 3.09
N TYR A 113 9.66 8.52 2.46
CA TYR A 113 8.50 7.65 2.34
C TYR A 113 8.89 6.40 1.54
N ARG A 114 8.78 5.23 2.16
CA ARG A 114 9.25 3.95 1.60
C ARG A 114 8.20 3.16 0.85
N GLY A 115 6.94 3.60 0.92
CA GLY A 115 5.79 2.83 0.46
C GLY A 115 5.45 1.65 1.38
N GLU A 116 4.22 1.18 1.25
CA GLU A 116 3.73 -0.03 1.90
C GLU A 116 3.59 -1.17 0.88
N ASP A 117 3.67 -2.42 1.35
CA ASP A 117 3.59 -3.60 0.47
C ASP A 117 2.33 -3.62 -0.42
N PHE A 118 1.21 -3.12 0.10
CA PHE A 118 -0.05 -3.01 -0.65
C PHE A 118 -0.01 -1.95 -1.77
N GLU A 119 0.76 -0.88 -1.62
CA GLU A 119 0.84 0.18 -2.64
C GLU A 119 1.54 -0.32 -3.90
N PHE A 120 2.50 -1.24 -3.73
CA PHE A 120 3.21 -1.87 -4.84
C PHE A 120 2.37 -2.92 -5.57
N VAL A 121 1.43 -3.56 -4.88
CA VAL A 121 0.43 -4.39 -5.56
C VAL A 121 -0.59 -3.50 -6.28
N LEU A 122 -1.02 -2.42 -5.63
CA LEU A 122 -2.02 -1.49 -6.15
C LEU A 122 -1.56 -0.76 -7.42
N LEU A 123 -0.29 -0.37 -7.52
CA LEU A 123 0.21 0.25 -8.76
C LEU A 123 0.11 -0.72 -9.94
N HIS A 124 0.45 -2.01 -9.76
CA HIS A 124 0.33 -2.99 -10.84
C HIS A 124 -1.14 -3.22 -11.20
N TYR A 125 -2.02 -3.25 -10.21
CA TYR A 125 -3.47 -3.29 -10.44
C TYR A 125 -3.95 -2.15 -11.35
N TYR A 126 -3.56 -0.90 -11.07
CA TYR A 126 -3.92 0.21 -11.94
C TYR A 126 -3.32 0.07 -13.34
N LYS A 127 -2.07 -0.37 -13.45
CA LYS A 127 -1.44 -0.62 -14.76
C LYS A 127 -2.16 -1.71 -15.55
N VAL A 128 -2.64 -2.78 -14.92
CA VAL A 128 -3.51 -3.79 -15.56
C VAL A 128 -4.73 -3.12 -16.18
N LEU A 129 -5.45 -2.30 -15.42
CA LEU A 129 -6.64 -1.59 -15.92
C LEU A 129 -6.30 -0.62 -17.06
N ASN A 130 -5.20 0.12 -16.93
CA ASN A 130 -4.71 1.04 -17.96
C ASN A 130 -4.45 0.29 -19.28
N PHE A 131 -3.71 -0.81 -19.21
CA PHE A 131 -3.39 -1.63 -20.38
C PHE A 131 -4.65 -2.22 -21.01
N LEU A 132 -5.61 -2.69 -20.20
CA LEU A 132 -6.90 -3.14 -20.71
C LEU A 132 -7.68 -2.03 -21.41
N SER A 133 -7.73 -0.82 -20.84
CA SER A 133 -8.37 0.34 -21.47
C SER A 133 -7.69 0.77 -22.77
N MET A 134 -6.40 0.46 -22.93
CA MET A 134 -5.63 0.68 -24.18
C MET A 134 -5.70 -0.51 -25.14
N ASN A 135 -6.47 -1.57 -24.82
CA ASN A 135 -6.54 -2.81 -25.59
C ASN A 135 -5.18 -3.52 -25.75
N ASP A 136 -4.28 -3.32 -24.78
CA ASP A 136 -2.97 -3.96 -24.69
C ASP A 136 -3.02 -5.12 -23.69
N ILE A 137 -3.43 -6.29 -24.17
CA ILE A 137 -3.57 -7.49 -23.34
C ILE A 137 -2.20 -7.99 -22.85
N ASP A 138 -1.16 -7.88 -23.67
CA ASP A 138 0.18 -8.35 -23.32
C ASP A 138 0.74 -7.52 -22.15
N GLY A 139 0.57 -6.20 -22.20
CA GLY A 139 0.91 -5.30 -21.10
C GLY A 139 0.16 -5.66 -19.81
N ALA A 140 -1.15 -5.91 -19.89
CA ALA A 140 -1.95 -6.33 -18.73
C ALA A 140 -1.43 -7.65 -18.11
N LEU A 141 -1.10 -8.64 -18.94
CA LEU A 141 -0.54 -9.92 -18.49
C LEU A 141 0.84 -9.79 -17.83
N VAL A 142 1.68 -8.86 -18.32
CA VAL A 142 2.96 -8.56 -17.68
C VAL A 142 2.74 -8.04 -16.25
N GLU A 143 1.78 -7.13 -16.06
CA GLU A 143 1.51 -6.56 -14.75
C GLU A 143 0.85 -7.56 -13.79
N VAL A 144 -0.03 -8.45 -14.28
CA VAL A 144 -0.53 -9.59 -13.47
C VAL A 144 0.61 -10.50 -13.01
N ARG A 145 1.59 -10.79 -13.88
CA ARG A 145 2.77 -11.54 -13.47
C ARG A 145 3.59 -10.80 -12.42
N ARG A 146 3.75 -9.47 -12.55
CA ARG A 146 4.42 -8.63 -11.54
C ARG A 146 3.67 -8.65 -10.20
N ILE A 147 2.33 -8.63 -10.18
CA ILE A 147 1.52 -8.84 -8.97
C ILE A 147 1.87 -10.17 -8.30
N ASN A 148 1.84 -11.27 -9.06
CA ASN A 148 2.12 -12.60 -8.52
C ASN A 148 3.54 -12.72 -7.96
N ILE A 149 4.54 -12.18 -8.67
CA ILE A 149 5.93 -12.12 -8.19
C ILE A 149 6.00 -11.31 -6.89
N ARG A 150 5.39 -10.13 -6.86
CA ARG A 150 5.43 -9.26 -5.68
C ARG A 150 4.79 -9.90 -4.46
N LEU A 151 3.63 -10.55 -4.63
CA LEU A 151 2.97 -11.27 -3.55
C LEU A 151 3.82 -12.45 -3.05
N ALA A 152 4.49 -13.18 -3.95
CA ALA A 152 5.40 -14.26 -3.56
C ALA A 152 6.63 -13.73 -2.79
N GLU A 153 7.20 -12.59 -3.21
CA GLU A 153 8.31 -11.93 -2.50
C GLU A 153 7.89 -11.51 -1.09
N ILE A 154 6.75 -10.82 -0.97
CA ILE A 154 6.18 -10.40 0.32
C ILE A 154 6.00 -11.63 1.21
N ASN A 155 5.40 -12.70 0.72
CA ASN A 155 5.17 -13.91 1.50
C ASN A 155 6.48 -14.59 1.94
N SER A 156 7.50 -14.63 1.08
CA SER A 156 8.78 -15.27 1.40
C SER A 156 9.70 -14.47 2.35
N GLY A 157 9.56 -13.14 2.40
CA GLY A 157 10.40 -12.25 3.21
C GLY A 157 10.10 -12.26 4.72
N TYR A 158 8.89 -12.66 5.11
CA TYR A 158 8.48 -12.77 6.51
C TYR A 158 8.37 -14.26 6.87
N GLY A 159 9.24 -14.79 7.72
CA GLY A 159 9.24 -16.21 8.15
C GLY A 159 7.98 -16.64 8.93
N GLN A 160 8.12 -17.39 10.04
CA GLN A 160 6.98 -17.86 10.86
C GLN A 160 6.14 -16.75 11.55
N HIS A 161 6.43 -15.47 11.29
CA HIS A 161 5.65 -14.35 11.78
C HIS A 161 4.77 -13.83 10.63
N SER A 162 3.52 -14.31 10.61
CA SER A 162 2.50 -13.94 9.63
C SER A 162 2.31 -12.42 9.60
N ASN A 163 2.79 -11.76 8.55
CA ASN A 163 2.45 -10.36 8.31
C ASN A 163 0.95 -10.26 7.97
N ARG A 164 0.31 -9.14 8.34
CA ARG A 164 -1.11 -8.87 8.09
C ARG A 164 -1.43 -8.69 6.59
N TYR A 165 -0.41 -8.48 5.75
CA TYR A 165 -0.52 -8.32 4.30
C TYR A 165 0.38 -9.32 3.54
N ALA A 166 0.33 -10.60 3.88
CA ALA A 166 1.11 -11.62 3.17
C ALA A 166 0.54 -11.99 1.79
N VAL A 167 -0.71 -11.61 1.53
CA VAL A 167 -1.46 -11.93 0.31
C VAL A 167 -2.52 -10.84 0.07
N ASP A 168 -2.79 -10.52 -1.20
CA ASP A 168 -3.84 -9.58 -1.60
C ASP A 168 -4.97 -10.35 -2.30
N ALA A 169 -6.07 -10.54 -1.58
CA ALA A 169 -7.21 -11.30 -2.09
C ALA A 169 -7.90 -10.61 -3.27
N PHE A 170 -7.89 -9.27 -3.31
CA PHE A 170 -8.53 -8.50 -4.37
C PHE A 170 -7.69 -8.53 -5.65
N ALA A 171 -6.38 -8.32 -5.54
CA ALA A 171 -5.48 -8.38 -6.70
C ALA A 171 -5.45 -9.77 -7.35
N LEU A 172 -5.49 -10.84 -6.54
CA LEU A 172 -5.63 -12.21 -7.06
C LEU A 172 -6.97 -12.40 -7.78
N ASN A 173 -8.06 -11.86 -7.24
CA ASN A 173 -9.37 -11.92 -7.89
C ASN A 173 -9.37 -11.20 -9.25
N VAL A 174 -8.79 -10.00 -9.32
CA VAL A 174 -8.65 -9.25 -10.59
C VAL A 174 -7.77 -10.00 -11.59
N SER A 175 -6.72 -10.66 -11.12
CA SER A 175 -5.89 -11.53 -11.97
C SER A 175 -6.70 -12.68 -12.57
N GLY A 176 -7.55 -13.33 -11.75
CA GLY A 176 -8.47 -14.37 -12.20
C GLY A 176 -9.47 -13.88 -13.24
N MET A 177 -10.02 -12.68 -13.05
CA MET A 177 -10.93 -12.03 -14.02
C MET A 177 -10.25 -11.81 -15.37
N LEU A 178 -8.98 -11.40 -15.38
CA LEU A 178 -8.23 -11.24 -16.62
C LEU A 178 -8.00 -12.59 -17.31
N TYR A 179 -7.50 -13.59 -16.59
CA TYR A 179 -7.28 -14.92 -17.15
C TYR A 179 -8.56 -15.52 -17.73
N GLU A 180 -9.68 -15.38 -17.02
CA GLU A 180 -10.98 -15.88 -17.47
C GLU A 180 -11.45 -15.16 -18.73
N ALA A 181 -11.29 -13.83 -18.81
CA ALA A 181 -11.63 -13.05 -20.00
C ALA A 181 -10.80 -13.46 -21.24
N LEU A 182 -9.60 -14.03 -21.02
CA LEU A 182 -8.73 -14.54 -22.07
C LEU A 182 -8.97 -16.03 -22.40
N GLY A 183 -9.89 -16.70 -21.69
CA GLY A 183 -10.14 -18.13 -21.83
C GLY A 183 -9.08 -19.02 -21.17
N GLU A 184 -8.17 -18.45 -20.38
CA GLU A 184 -7.16 -19.17 -19.59
C GLU A 184 -7.80 -19.71 -18.29
N TYR A 185 -8.83 -20.55 -18.42
CA TYR A 185 -9.69 -20.96 -17.31
C TYR A 185 -8.95 -21.66 -16.17
N ASN A 186 -7.88 -22.39 -16.46
CA ASN A 186 -7.09 -23.07 -15.43
C ASN A 186 -6.31 -22.07 -14.56
N ASP A 187 -5.71 -21.05 -15.18
CA ASP A 187 -5.01 -19.99 -14.47
C ASP A 187 -5.99 -19.09 -13.71
N ALA A 188 -7.16 -18.84 -14.30
CA ALA A 188 -8.28 -18.18 -13.63
C ALA A 188 -8.73 -18.94 -12.36
N PHE A 189 -8.92 -20.26 -12.47
CA PHE A 189 -9.27 -21.11 -11.33
C PHE A 189 -8.22 -21.02 -10.22
N ILE A 190 -6.94 -21.10 -10.56
CA ILE A 190 -5.86 -20.99 -9.56
C ILE A 190 -5.90 -19.62 -8.88
N ALA A 191 -6.05 -18.53 -9.63
CA ALA A 191 -6.11 -17.18 -9.09
C ALA A 191 -7.34 -16.97 -8.18
N TYR A 192 -8.52 -17.40 -8.61
CA TYR A 192 -9.75 -17.31 -7.81
C TYR A 192 -9.70 -18.19 -6.56
N ARG A 193 -9.15 -19.40 -6.66
CA ARG A 193 -8.94 -20.27 -5.49
C ARG A 193 -8.03 -19.59 -4.47
N ASN A 194 -6.89 -19.07 -4.92
CA ASN A 194 -5.94 -18.40 -4.04
C ASN A 194 -6.55 -17.13 -3.42
N ALA A 195 -7.38 -16.38 -4.18
CA ALA A 195 -8.14 -15.25 -3.65
C ALA A 195 -9.12 -15.68 -2.57
N TYR A 196 -9.87 -16.77 -2.79
CA TYR A 196 -10.80 -17.33 -1.81
C TYR A 196 -10.07 -17.75 -0.52
N GLU A 197 -8.94 -18.46 -0.66
CA GLU A 197 -8.11 -18.87 0.47
C GLU A 197 -7.57 -17.65 1.25
N ALA A 198 -7.12 -16.60 0.55
CA ALA A 198 -6.69 -15.35 1.16
C ALA A 198 -7.83 -14.70 1.98
N TYR A 199 -9.05 -14.66 1.43
CA TYR A 199 -10.20 -14.15 2.18
C TYR A 199 -10.47 -14.95 3.46
N VAL A 200 -10.47 -16.29 3.38
CA VAL A 200 -10.76 -17.15 4.53
C VAL A 200 -9.67 -17.10 5.59
N GLN A 201 -8.40 -17.14 5.18
CA GLN A 201 -7.27 -17.32 6.10
C GLN A 201 -6.76 -15.99 6.68
N VAL A 202 -6.91 -14.89 5.94
CA VAL A 202 -6.34 -13.59 6.31
C VAL A 202 -7.43 -12.55 6.53
N TYR A 203 -8.32 -12.34 5.57
CA TYR A 203 -9.24 -11.20 5.64
C TYR A 203 -10.39 -11.40 6.63
N ALA A 204 -11.00 -12.58 6.67
CA ALA A 204 -12.06 -12.84 7.64
C ALA A 204 -11.56 -12.76 9.09
N PRO A 205 -10.40 -13.35 9.47
CA PRO A 205 -9.90 -13.26 10.85
C PRO A 205 -9.35 -11.87 11.24
N LEU A 206 -8.74 -11.13 10.31
CA LEU A 206 -8.07 -9.86 10.63
C LEU A 206 -8.93 -8.62 10.39
N PHE A 207 -9.85 -8.68 9.42
CA PHE A 207 -10.61 -7.53 8.95
C PHE A 207 -12.13 -7.73 8.96
N ASP A 208 -12.62 -8.92 9.35
CA ASP A 208 -14.05 -9.28 9.31
C ASP A 208 -14.65 -9.16 7.90
N ILE A 209 -13.85 -9.48 6.88
CA ILE A 209 -14.25 -9.44 5.47
C ILE A 209 -14.32 -10.89 4.94
N ALA A 210 -15.53 -11.36 4.67
CA ALA A 210 -15.76 -12.69 4.12
C ALA A 210 -15.50 -12.75 2.59
N PRO A 211 -15.20 -13.94 2.03
CA PRO A 211 -15.10 -14.10 0.58
C PRO A 211 -16.42 -13.70 -0.11
N PRO A 212 -16.38 -12.89 -1.18
CA PRO A 212 -17.57 -12.55 -1.96
C PRO A 212 -18.27 -13.79 -2.53
N GLU A 213 -19.60 -13.76 -2.61
CA GLU A 213 -20.37 -14.87 -3.19
C GLU A 213 -20.04 -15.10 -4.66
N GLN A 214 -19.86 -14.03 -5.44
CA GLN A 214 -19.45 -14.11 -6.84
C GLN A 214 -18.13 -14.89 -7.01
N LEU A 215 -17.14 -14.63 -6.14
CA LEU A 215 -15.85 -15.34 -6.18
C LEU A 215 -16.03 -16.85 -5.97
N LYS A 216 -16.97 -17.29 -5.13
CA LYS A 216 -17.27 -18.72 -4.92
C LYS A 216 -17.84 -19.36 -6.19
N LEU A 217 -18.74 -18.64 -6.88
CA LEU A 217 -19.29 -19.06 -8.16
C LEU A 217 -18.19 -19.13 -9.22
N ASP A 218 -17.30 -18.13 -9.27
CA ASP A 218 -16.19 -18.08 -10.22
C ASP A 218 -15.19 -19.24 -10.02
N VAL A 219 -14.89 -19.62 -8.77
CA VAL A 219 -14.08 -20.81 -8.45
C VAL A 219 -14.72 -22.09 -9.00
N ILE A 220 -16.02 -22.29 -8.76
CA ILE A 220 -16.75 -23.47 -9.24
C ILE A 220 -16.81 -23.47 -10.79
N ARG A 221 -17.17 -22.34 -11.38
CA ARG A 221 -17.31 -22.17 -12.83
C ARG A 221 -16.00 -22.44 -13.55
N THR A 222 -14.91 -21.81 -13.12
CA THR A 222 -13.59 -22.00 -13.75
C THR A 222 -13.03 -23.41 -13.55
N ALA A 223 -13.32 -24.07 -12.43
CA ALA A 223 -13.00 -25.50 -12.26
C ALA A 223 -13.73 -26.35 -13.30
N ALA A 224 -15.04 -26.10 -13.50
CA ALA A 224 -15.85 -26.81 -14.48
C ALA A 224 -15.36 -26.58 -15.92
N LEU A 225 -15.10 -25.31 -16.30
CA LEU A 225 -14.59 -24.94 -17.62
C LEU A 225 -13.19 -25.50 -17.89
N SER A 226 -12.38 -25.69 -16.85
CA SER A 226 -11.05 -26.30 -16.94
C SER A 226 -11.06 -27.84 -16.95
N GLY A 227 -12.23 -28.48 -16.76
CA GLY A 227 -12.34 -29.93 -16.63
C GLY A 227 -11.87 -30.51 -15.29
N LEU A 228 -11.63 -29.66 -14.29
CA LEU A 228 -11.18 -30.03 -12.94
C LEU A 228 -12.37 -30.52 -12.09
N THR A 229 -12.80 -31.76 -12.37
CA THR A 229 -14.06 -32.31 -11.83
C THR A 229 -14.01 -32.49 -10.31
N ASP A 230 -12.89 -32.95 -9.77
CA ASP A 230 -12.74 -33.21 -8.33
C ASP A 230 -12.75 -31.88 -7.54
N GLU A 231 -12.07 -30.87 -8.07
CA GLU A 231 -12.03 -29.52 -7.53
C GLU A 231 -13.41 -28.86 -7.57
N ARG A 232 -14.13 -29.00 -8.69
CA ARG A 232 -15.50 -28.51 -8.81
C ARG A 232 -16.39 -29.13 -7.72
N LEU A 233 -16.42 -30.47 -7.64
CA LEU A 233 -17.25 -31.19 -6.65
C LEU A 233 -16.88 -30.83 -5.21
N TYR A 234 -15.59 -30.65 -4.94
CA TYR A 234 -15.11 -30.19 -3.65
C TYR A 234 -15.67 -28.80 -3.29
N TYR A 235 -15.56 -27.82 -4.20
CA TYR A 235 -16.03 -26.46 -3.95
C TYR A 235 -17.56 -26.33 -3.94
N GLU A 236 -18.27 -27.11 -4.76
CA GLU A 236 -19.73 -27.21 -4.71
C GLU A 236 -20.21 -27.67 -3.32
N SER A 237 -19.59 -28.74 -2.80
CA SER A 237 -19.90 -29.23 -1.45
C SER A 237 -19.47 -28.26 -0.35
N LEU A 238 -18.31 -27.60 -0.50
CA LEU A 238 -17.79 -26.66 0.50
C LEU A 238 -18.66 -25.41 0.62
N PHE A 239 -19.16 -24.91 -0.52
CA PHE A 239 -19.96 -23.69 -0.57
C PHE A 239 -21.45 -23.94 -0.46
N ASN A 240 -21.89 -25.19 -0.59
CA ASN A 240 -23.29 -25.56 -0.73
C ASN A 240 -23.95 -24.79 -1.90
N LEU A 241 -23.27 -24.80 -3.04
CA LEU A 241 -23.66 -24.18 -4.31
C LEU A 241 -23.47 -25.22 -5.42
N GLU A 242 -24.35 -25.24 -6.42
CA GLU A 242 -24.21 -26.10 -7.60
C GLU A 242 -23.79 -25.27 -8.81
N TYR A 243 -22.98 -25.86 -9.69
CA TYR A 243 -22.61 -25.22 -10.94
C TYR A 243 -23.79 -25.20 -11.94
N GLU A 244 -24.25 -24.01 -12.27
CA GLU A 244 -25.18 -23.78 -13.37
C GLU A 244 -24.44 -23.09 -14.53
N PRO A 245 -24.28 -23.75 -15.69
CA PRO A 245 -23.65 -23.12 -16.85
C PRO A 245 -24.46 -21.93 -17.33
N ASP A 246 -23.79 -20.80 -17.54
CA ASP A 246 -24.41 -19.62 -18.14
C ASP A 246 -24.93 -19.93 -19.55
N PRO A 247 -26.14 -19.47 -19.93
CA PRO A 247 -26.62 -19.65 -21.29
C PRO A 247 -25.72 -18.92 -22.30
N PRO A 248 -25.42 -19.52 -23.46
CA PRO A 248 -24.41 -19.03 -24.41
C PRO A 248 -24.75 -17.68 -25.07
N GLU A 249 -25.96 -17.16 -24.86
CA GLU A 249 -26.45 -15.90 -25.43
C GLU A 249 -26.11 -14.69 -24.55
N TYR A 250 -25.63 -14.90 -23.32
CA TYR A 250 -25.31 -13.81 -22.39
C TYR A 250 -23.83 -13.43 -22.44
N GLY A 251 -23.57 -12.13 -22.52
CA GLY A 251 -22.25 -11.56 -22.24
C GLY A 251 -22.08 -11.25 -20.76
N SER A 252 -20.83 -11.23 -20.27
CA SER A 252 -20.50 -10.87 -18.90
C SER A 252 -20.00 -9.42 -18.82
N VAL A 253 -20.32 -8.73 -17.72
CA VAL A 253 -19.83 -7.38 -17.42
C VAL A 253 -19.20 -7.39 -16.03
N ILE A 254 -17.96 -6.90 -15.94
CA ILE A 254 -17.27 -6.69 -14.67
C ILE A 254 -17.34 -5.20 -14.34
N VAL A 255 -17.82 -4.88 -13.15
CA VAL A 255 -17.88 -3.51 -12.64
C VAL A 255 -16.91 -3.37 -11.48
N LEU A 256 -15.90 -2.52 -11.64
CA LEU A 256 -14.97 -2.16 -10.58
C LEU A 256 -15.37 -0.80 -10.00
N TRP A 257 -15.50 -0.73 -8.69
CA TRP A 257 -15.88 0.49 -7.97
C TRP A 257 -14.77 0.92 -7.02
N HIS A 258 -14.10 2.03 -7.34
CA HIS A 258 -13.12 2.66 -6.45
C HIS A 258 -13.79 3.68 -5.55
N SER A 259 -13.47 3.66 -4.25
CA SER A 259 -14.04 4.61 -3.31
C SER A 259 -13.06 5.00 -2.21
N GLY A 260 -13.09 6.29 -1.86
CA GLY A 260 -12.35 6.84 -0.74
C GLY A 260 -10.94 7.29 -1.07
N LEU A 261 -10.22 7.68 -0.01
CA LEU A 261 -8.81 8.00 -0.04
C LEU A 261 -8.03 6.95 0.75
N GLY A 262 -6.75 6.80 0.45
CA GLY A 262 -5.84 6.04 1.30
C GLY A 262 -5.76 6.61 2.73
N PRO A 263 -5.46 5.77 3.74
CA PRO A 263 -5.36 6.21 5.12
C PRO A 263 -4.18 7.17 5.32
N VAL A 264 -4.41 8.25 6.08
CA VAL A 264 -3.35 9.19 6.48
C VAL A 264 -2.63 8.63 7.71
N LYS A 265 -1.31 8.48 7.63
CA LYS A 265 -0.49 8.11 8.80
C LYS A 265 -0.44 9.28 9.78
N ALA A 266 -0.86 9.03 11.01
CA ALA A 266 -0.67 9.96 12.12
C ALA A 266 0.58 9.56 12.91
N GLU A 267 1.36 10.54 13.35
CA GLU A 267 2.47 10.29 14.25
C GLU A 267 1.94 9.82 15.62
N SER A 268 2.54 8.77 16.15
CA SER A 268 2.35 8.34 17.54
C SER A 268 3.72 8.30 18.19
N SER A 269 3.93 9.13 19.22
CA SER A 269 5.20 9.21 19.95
C SER A 269 5.05 8.58 21.33
N ILE A 270 6.04 7.76 21.70
CA ILE A 270 6.17 7.20 23.05
C ILE A 270 7.33 7.92 23.72
N ASN A 271 7.02 8.80 24.67
CA ASN A 271 8.05 9.49 25.44
C ASN A 271 8.63 8.57 26.52
N LEU A 272 9.89 8.21 26.39
CA LEU A 272 10.62 7.44 27.40
C LEU A 272 11.51 8.38 28.19
N VAL A 273 11.28 8.47 29.50
CA VAL A 273 12.15 9.20 30.42
C VAL A 273 13.07 8.22 31.10
N VAL A 274 14.35 8.56 31.20
CA VAL A 274 15.30 7.79 32.00
C VAL A 274 15.07 8.15 33.47
N VAL A 275 14.75 7.15 34.28
CA VAL A 275 14.60 7.29 35.72
C VAL A 275 15.64 6.42 36.40
N GLU A 276 16.34 7.00 37.38
CA GLU A 276 17.26 6.26 38.23
C GLU A 276 16.46 5.57 39.36
N GLY A 277 16.49 4.24 39.36
CA GLY A 277 15.85 3.42 40.37
C GLY A 277 16.66 3.35 41.67
N ALA A 278 15.99 3.00 42.77
CA ALA A 278 16.66 2.76 44.05
C ALA A 278 17.71 1.64 43.89
N GLY A 279 18.99 2.00 43.92
CA GLY A 279 20.12 1.08 43.68
C GLY A 279 21.04 1.44 42.50
N GLY A 280 20.84 2.59 41.84
CA GLY A 280 21.72 3.07 40.76
C GLY A 280 21.49 2.41 39.39
N GLY A 281 20.40 1.63 39.26
CA GLY A 281 19.96 1.10 37.97
C GLY A 281 19.16 2.15 37.20
N LEU A 282 19.38 2.24 35.89
CA LEU A 282 18.61 3.12 35.01
C LEU A 282 17.45 2.34 34.38
N ALA A 283 16.30 3.00 34.23
CA ALA A 283 15.17 2.45 33.51
C ALA A 283 14.59 3.49 32.54
N PHE A 284 14.21 3.04 31.35
CA PHE A 284 13.36 3.80 30.45
C PHE A 284 11.90 3.62 30.89
N VAL A 285 11.24 4.70 31.26
CA VAL A 285 9.87 4.69 31.77
C VAL A 285 8.98 5.53 30.86
N ASN A 286 7.86 4.99 30.43
CA ASN A 286 6.73 5.76 29.92
C ASN A 286 5.58 5.65 30.92
N ARG A 287 5.25 6.75 31.59
CA ARG A 287 4.23 6.77 32.66
C ARG A 287 2.81 6.62 32.12
N ASP A 288 2.55 7.13 30.92
CA ASP A 288 1.23 7.14 30.30
C ASP A 288 0.80 5.75 29.82
N LEU A 289 1.77 4.93 29.40
CA LEU A 289 1.58 3.55 28.95
C LEU A 289 1.88 2.50 30.03
N GLY A 290 2.34 2.90 31.21
CA GLY A 290 2.73 1.99 32.28
C GLY A 290 3.93 1.09 31.92
N ILE A 291 4.75 1.49 30.95
CA ILE A 291 5.91 0.73 30.47
C ILE A 291 7.16 1.13 31.28
N SER A 292 7.90 0.15 31.78
CA SER A 292 9.20 0.34 32.44
C SER A 292 10.18 -0.74 31.98
N VAL A 293 11.21 -0.33 31.24
CA VAL A 293 12.26 -1.22 30.74
C VAL A 293 13.57 -0.88 31.45
N PRO A 294 14.04 -1.73 32.39
CA PRO A 294 15.35 -1.53 33.02
C PRO A 294 16.47 -1.77 32.00
N PHE A 295 17.53 -0.95 32.03
CA PHE A 295 18.74 -1.21 31.25
C PHE A 295 19.98 -1.08 32.14
N ALA A 296 20.89 -2.06 32.03
CA ALA A 296 22.17 -2.00 32.71
C ALA A 296 23.14 -1.21 31.84
N ALA A 297 23.64 -0.07 32.33
CA ALA A 297 24.80 0.56 31.73
C ALA A 297 26.00 -0.39 31.92
N ALA A 298 26.61 -0.85 30.82
CA ALA A 298 27.83 -1.63 30.90
C ALA A 298 28.88 -0.80 31.65
N SER A 299 29.29 -1.26 32.83
CA SER A 299 30.28 -0.58 33.65
C SER A 299 31.58 -0.45 32.86
N SER A 300 31.98 0.78 32.52
CA SER A 300 33.32 1.06 32.03
C SER A 300 34.30 0.67 33.13
N GLY A 301 35.08 -0.38 32.86
CA GLY A 301 36.11 -0.83 33.78
C GLY A 301 37.14 0.27 34.01
N GLN A 302 37.12 0.87 35.20
CA GLN A 302 38.31 1.51 35.75
C GLN A 302 39.38 0.43 35.90
N LYS A 303 40.42 0.47 35.06
CA LYS A 303 41.72 -0.09 35.40
C LYS A 303 42.55 1.04 36.00
N GLY A 304 42.94 0.85 37.27
CA GLY A 304 43.91 1.68 37.96
C GLY A 304 45.33 1.49 37.46
#